data_AF-A0A0C2C4V3-F1
#
_entry.id   AF-A0A0C2C4V3-F1
#
_cell.length_a   1.000
_cell.length_b   1.000
_cell.length_c   1.000
_cell.angle_alpha   90.00
_cell.angle_beta   90.00
_cell.angle_gamma   90.00
#
_symmetry.space_group_name_H-M   'P 1'
#
loop_
_entity.id
_entity.type
_entity.pdbx_description
1 polymer ?
#
loop_
_entity_poly.entity_id
_entity_poly.type
_entity_poly.pdbx_seq_one_letter_code
_entity_poly.pdbx_strand_id
1 'polypeptide(L)'
;MQNFSRSGLAKGEQEDPLGVNGFAPKAARMRKMVWDCEIEYNSQKHASSCQYDHSPPSERPTLGQNLYFTEQLTLGVALAASQDLHAITDYVWRAEQVAWLVSLYGRPKKQHLE
;
A
#
# COMPACT_ATOMS: atom_id res chain seq x y z
N MET A 1 4.68 4.74 9.72
CA MET A 1 3.23 4.45 9.89
C MET A 1 2.86 3.05 9.40
N GLN A 2 3.50 2.55 8.35
CA GLN A 2 3.24 1.26 7.72
C GLN A 2 3.30 0.08 8.71
N ASN A 3 4.31 0.02 9.59
CA ASN A 3 4.39 -1.04 10.60
C ASN A 3 3.25 -1.00 11.64
N PHE A 4 2.70 0.19 11.92
CA PHE A 4 1.54 0.32 12.82
C PHE A 4 0.30 -0.31 12.17
N SER A 5 0.01 0.05 10.92
CA SER A 5 -1.11 -0.54 10.16
C SER A 5 -0.94 -2.05 9.97
N ARG A 6 0.28 -2.51 9.63
CA ARG A 6 0.61 -3.95 9.51
C ARG A 6 0.39 -4.71 10.82
N SER A 7 0.67 -4.09 11.97
CA SER A 7 0.44 -4.69 13.28
C SER A 7 -1.05 -4.88 13.56
N GLY A 8 -1.87 -3.85 13.31
CA GLY A 8 -3.33 -3.94 13.46
C GLY A 8 -3.94 -5.02 12.56
N LEU A 9 -3.52 -5.06 11.28
CA LEU A 9 -3.93 -6.13 10.36
C LEU A 9 -3.50 -7.51 10.87
N ALA A 10 -2.25 -7.66 11.32
CA ALA A 10 -1.75 -8.95 11.80
C ALA A 10 -2.54 -9.50 12.99
N LYS A 11 -3.05 -8.60 13.84
CA LYS A 11 -3.90 -8.94 14.99
C LYS A 11 -5.37 -9.19 14.62
N GLY A 12 -5.77 -8.90 13.39
CA GLY A 12 -7.17 -8.97 12.95
C GLY A 12 -8.03 -7.84 13.51
N GLU A 13 -7.44 -6.67 13.77
CA GLU A 13 -8.12 -5.47 14.28
C GLU A 13 -8.60 -4.56 13.14
N GLN A 14 -8.17 -4.85 11.91
CA GLN A 14 -8.50 -4.06 10.74
C GLN A 14 -9.89 -4.42 10.23
N GLU A 15 -10.82 -3.46 10.22
CA GLU A 15 -12.16 -3.62 9.66
C GLU A 15 -12.09 -4.00 8.17
N ASP A 16 -12.91 -4.96 7.75
CA ASP A 16 -13.04 -5.40 6.37
C ASP A 16 -14.51 -5.80 6.14
N PRO A 17 -15.27 -5.05 5.32
CA PRO A 17 -16.67 -5.38 5.02
C PRO A 17 -16.88 -6.77 4.42
N LEU A 18 -15.85 -7.37 3.82
CA LEU A 18 -15.88 -8.75 3.33
C LEU A 18 -15.40 -9.79 4.34
N GLY A 19 -14.82 -9.36 5.45
CA GLY A 19 -14.37 -10.23 6.51
C GLY A 19 -15.54 -11.00 7.11
N VAL A 20 -15.32 -12.28 7.47
CA VAL A 20 -16.36 -13.16 8.02
C VAL A 20 -17.07 -12.54 9.24
N ASN A 21 -16.35 -11.73 10.02
CA ASN A 21 -16.87 -11.02 11.19
C ASN A 21 -16.77 -9.49 11.04
N GLY A 22 -16.65 -8.96 9.81
CA GLY A 22 -16.41 -7.55 9.55
C GLY A 22 -14.95 -7.09 9.77
N PHE A 23 -14.02 -8.03 9.93
CA PHE A 23 -12.59 -7.77 10.12
C PHE A 23 -11.74 -8.70 9.25
N ALA A 24 -10.58 -8.21 8.83
CA ALA A 24 -9.58 -9.01 8.15
C ALA A 24 -9.04 -10.14 9.06
N PRO A 25 -8.70 -11.32 8.51
CA PRO A 25 -8.18 -12.42 9.30
C PRO A 25 -6.80 -12.12 9.89
N LYS A 26 -6.49 -12.73 11.03
CA LYS A 26 -5.16 -12.63 11.65
C LYS A 26 -4.07 -13.18 10.74
N ALA A 27 -2.94 -12.49 10.67
CA ALA A 27 -1.81 -12.94 9.88
C ALA A 27 -0.88 -13.82 10.71
N ALA A 28 -0.55 -15.02 10.22
CA ALA A 28 0.35 -15.94 10.93
C ALA A 28 1.80 -15.42 10.99
N ARG A 29 2.25 -14.68 9.97
CA ARG A 29 3.66 -14.25 9.81
C ARG A 29 3.79 -12.89 9.10
N MET A 30 3.20 -11.84 9.65
CA MET A 30 3.39 -10.47 9.13
C MET A 30 4.76 -9.93 9.54
N ARG A 31 5.70 -9.80 8.57
CA ARG A 31 7.05 -9.28 8.86
C ARG A 31 7.05 -7.78 9.13
N LYS A 32 7.92 -7.32 10.03
CA LYS A 32 8.15 -5.89 10.24
C LYS A 32 8.96 -5.33 9.07
N MET A 33 8.52 -4.21 8.51
CA MET A 33 9.28 -3.46 7.51
C MET A 33 10.45 -2.74 8.18
N VAL A 34 11.58 -2.68 7.48
CA VAL A 34 12.75 -1.88 7.82
C VAL A 34 12.97 -0.84 6.74
N TRP A 35 13.59 0.28 7.10
CA TRP A 35 14.01 1.27 6.12
C TRP A 35 15.20 0.73 5.32
N ASP A 36 15.23 1.02 4.02
CA ASP A 36 16.29 0.62 3.12
C ASP A 36 16.66 1.83 2.24
N CYS A 37 17.91 2.28 2.34
CA CYS A 37 18.39 3.48 1.66
C CYS A 37 18.47 3.32 0.13
N GLU A 38 18.65 2.10 -0.39
CA GLU A 38 18.69 1.87 -1.84
C GLU A 38 17.28 1.98 -2.43
N ILE A 39 16.28 1.47 -1.70
CA ILE A 39 14.87 1.62 -2.09
C ILE A 39 14.44 3.09 -2.00
N GLU A 40 14.86 3.81 -0.96
CA GLU A 40 14.64 5.26 -0.83
C GLU A 40 15.24 6.02 -2.03
N TYR A 41 16.51 5.76 -2.36
CA TYR A 41 17.18 6.41 -3.47
C TYR A 41 16.47 6.17 -4.81
N ASN A 42 16.08 4.93 -5.10
CA ASN A 42 15.34 4.61 -6.32
C ASN A 42 13.95 5.28 -6.35
N SER A 43 13.28 5.36 -5.20
CA SER A 43 11.98 6.04 -5.08
C SER A 43 12.11 7.54 -5.32
N GLN A 44 13.14 8.18 -4.74
CA GLN A 44 13.41 9.60 -4.94
C GLN A 44 13.81 9.90 -6.39
N LYS A 45 14.63 9.04 -7.01
CA LYS A 45 15.02 9.18 -8.42
C LYS A 45 13.79 9.18 -9.34
N HIS A 46 12.83 8.28 -9.12
CA HIS A 46 11.57 8.26 -9.87
C HIS A 46 10.71 9.49 -9.59
N ALA A 47 10.53 9.85 -8.30
CA ALA A 47 9.75 11.01 -7.89
C ALA A 47 10.26 12.32 -8.52
N SER A 48 11.58 12.45 -8.69
CA SER A 48 12.22 13.60 -9.35
C SER A 48 11.91 13.73 -10.86
N SER A 49 11.37 12.69 -11.51
CA SER A 49 10.88 12.79 -12.89
C SER A 49 9.58 13.60 -13.00
N CYS A 50 8.88 13.81 -11.88
CA CYS A 50 7.57 14.45 -11.81
C CYS A 50 6.50 13.80 -12.72
N GLN A 51 6.66 12.52 -13.06
CA GLN A 51 5.67 11.75 -13.80
C GLN A 51 4.83 10.91 -12.84
N TYR A 52 3.52 11.14 -12.84
CA TYR A 52 2.58 10.35 -12.07
C TYR A 52 2.21 9.06 -12.83
N ASP A 53 3.21 8.21 -13.02
CA ASP A 53 3.08 6.86 -13.57
C ASP A 53 4.08 5.93 -12.88
N HIS A 54 3.85 4.62 -12.96
CA HIS A 54 4.75 3.64 -12.39
C HIS A 54 6.09 3.62 -13.12
N SER A 55 7.19 3.54 -12.36
CA SER A 55 8.50 3.34 -12.99
C SER A 55 8.55 1.97 -13.69
N PRO A 56 9.29 1.85 -14.80
CA PRO A 56 9.48 0.59 -15.49
C PRO A 56 10.02 -0.49 -14.54
N PRO A 57 9.60 -1.76 -14.66
CA PRO A 57 10.12 -2.84 -13.81
C PRO A 57 11.64 -2.99 -13.86
N SER A 58 12.28 -2.62 -14.98
CA SER A 58 13.73 -2.58 -15.14
C SER A 58 14.43 -1.59 -14.21
N GLU A 59 13.74 -0.53 -13.77
CA GLU A 59 14.27 0.48 -12.85
C GLU A 59 13.98 0.17 -11.39
N ARG A 60 13.13 -0.83 -11.13
CA ARG A 60 12.75 -1.28 -9.78
C ARG A 60 12.61 -2.81 -9.73
N PRO A 61 13.67 -3.56 -10.08
CA PRO A 61 13.59 -5.01 -10.20
C PRO A 61 13.16 -5.63 -8.86
N THR A 62 12.14 -6.48 -8.89
CA THR A 62 11.54 -7.15 -7.71
C THR A 62 10.85 -6.23 -6.68
N LEU A 63 10.80 -4.92 -6.93
CA LEU A 63 10.17 -3.96 -6.02
C LEU A 63 8.76 -3.59 -6.49
N GLY A 64 7.81 -3.63 -5.54
CA GLY A 64 6.50 -2.99 -5.71
C GLY A 64 6.61 -1.47 -5.59
N GLN A 65 5.55 -0.77 -5.99
CA GLN A 65 5.52 0.69 -5.93
C GLN A 65 4.10 1.18 -5.65
N ASN A 66 3.97 2.10 -4.71
CA ASN A 66 2.75 2.87 -4.48
C ASN A 66 3.04 4.33 -4.81
N LEU A 67 2.12 5.00 -5.49
CA LEU A 67 2.25 6.39 -5.91
C LEU A 67 1.15 7.23 -5.26
N TYR A 68 1.47 8.51 -5.03
CA TYR A 68 0.52 9.51 -4.57
C TYR A 68 0.98 10.88 -5.05
N PHE A 69 0.02 11.75 -5.31
CA PHE A 69 0.26 13.16 -5.56
C PHE A 69 -0.92 13.97 -5.00
N THR A 70 -0.68 15.25 -4.77
CA THR A 70 -1.69 16.23 -4.41
C THR A 70 -1.53 17.46 -5.29
N GLU A 71 -2.62 18.15 -5.58
CA GLU A 71 -2.59 19.41 -6.33
C GLU A 71 -2.25 20.61 -5.44
N GLN A 72 -2.09 20.40 -4.11
CA GLN A 72 -1.70 21.44 -3.16
C GLN A 72 -0.22 21.84 -3.33
N LEU A 73 0.04 22.67 -4.34
CA LEU A 73 1.35 23.23 -4.68
C LEU A 73 1.89 24.25 -3.65
N THR A 74 1.09 24.61 -2.64
CA THR A 74 1.38 25.71 -1.70
C THR A 74 2.15 25.28 -0.44
N LEU A 75 2.35 23.98 -0.21
CA LEU A 75 3.20 23.52 0.88
C LEU A 75 4.66 23.42 0.45
N GLY A 76 5.57 23.93 1.29
CA GLY A 76 7.00 23.64 1.13
C GLY A 76 7.27 22.13 1.19
N VAL A 77 8.25 21.65 0.42
CA VAL A 77 8.53 20.22 0.18
C VAL A 77 8.57 19.38 1.46
N ALA A 78 9.21 19.87 2.53
CA ALA A 78 9.31 19.14 3.80
C ALA A 78 7.97 19.00 4.54
N LEU A 79 7.15 20.06 4.52
CA LEU A 79 5.81 20.05 5.12
C LEU A 79 4.88 19.14 4.31
N ALA A 80 4.92 19.26 2.96
CA ALA A 80 4.15 18.41 2.06
C ALA A 80 4.47 16.93 2.30
N ALA A 81 5.76 16.57 2.28
CA ALA A 81 6.20 15.20 2.52
C ALA A 81 5.67 14.61 3.84
N SER A 82 5.66 15.39 4.93
CA SER A 82 5.15 14.90 6.23
C SER A 82 3.64 14.67 6.27
N GLN A 83 2.85 15.58 5.68
CA GLN A 83 1.38 15.47 5.63
C GLN A 83 0.95 14.39 4.63
N ASP A 84 1.58 14.40 3.46
CA ASP A 84 1.34 13.44 2.39
C ASP A 84 1.68 12.03 2.83
N LEU A 85 2.70 11.82 3.67
CA LEU A 85 3.05 10.48 4.16
C LEU A 85 1.92 9.85 4.98
N HIS A 86 1.16 10.64 5.75
CA HIS A 86 0.00 10.13 6.48
C HIS A 86 -1.14 9.85 5.51
N ALA A 87 -1.44 10.81 4.62
CA ALA A 87 -2.51 10.70 3.63
C ALA A 87 -2.33 9.51 2.68
N ILE A 88 -1.13 9.29 2.13
CA ILE A 88 -0.84 8.15 1.25
C ILE A 88 -0.98 6.83 2.01
N THR A 89 -0.46 6.75 3.24
CA THR A 89 -0.52 5.50 4.02
C THR A 89 -1.97 5.11 4.25
N ASP A 90 -2.80 6.07 4.61
CA ASP A 90 -4.22 5.92 4.81
C ASP A 90 -4.98 5.59 3.51
N TYR A 91 -4.69 6.31 2.43
CA TYR A 91 -5.32 6.13 1.12
C TYR A 91 -5.04 4.73 0.56
N VAL A 92 -3.77 4.36 0.48
CA VAL A 92 -3.33 3.04 0.00
C VAL A 92 -3.93 1.94 0.87
N TRP A 93 -3.90 2.11 2.19
CA TRP A 93 -4.42 1.10 3.10
C TRP A 93 -5.93 0.88 2.94
N ARG A 94 -6.71 1.96 2.78
CA ARG A 94 -8.15 1.87 2.48
C ARG A 94 -8.41 1.30 1.07
N ALA A 95 -7.63 1.71 0.07
CA ALA A 95 -7.79 1.27 -1.31
C ALA A 95 -7.43 -0.22 -1.50
N GLU A 96 -6.42 -0.73 -0.81
CA GLU A 96 -6.03 -2.14 -0.87
C GLU A 96 -7.11 -3.07 -0.28
N GLN A 97 -7.93 -2.61 0.66
CA GLN A 97 -9.12 -3.36 1.09
C GLN A 97 -10.15 -3.52 -0.04
N VAL A 98 -10.32 -2.48 -0.85
CA VAL A 98 -11.20 -2.49 -2.04
C VAL A 98 -10.59 -3.30 -3.20
N ALA A 99 -9.26 -3.33 -3.32
CA ALA A 99 -8.59 -4.16 -4.34
C ALA A 99 -8.72 -5.67 -4.04
N TRP A 100 -8.72 -6.08 -2.77
CA TRP A 100 -9.06 -7.45 -2.36
C TRP A 100 -10.51 -7.82 -2.68
N LEU A 101 -11.45 -6.87 -2.47
CA LEU A 101 -12.84 -6.97 -2.93
C LEU A 101 -12.90 -7.35 -4.42
N VAL A 102 -12.27 -6.59 -5.32
CA VAL A 102 -12.33 -6.86 -6.77
C VAL A 102 -11.60 -8.15 -7.18
N SER A 103 -10.45 -8.46 -6.56
CA SER A 103 -9.65 -9.66 -6.89
C SER A 103 -10.36 -10.98 -6.53
N LEU A 104 -11.20 -10.99 -5.50
CA LEU A 104 -12.05 -12.13 -5.14
C LEU A 104 -13.26 -12.29 -6.08
N TYR A 105 -13.81 -11.19 -6.61
CA TYR A 105 -14.92 -11.22 -7.58
C TYR A 105 -14.46 -11.49 -9.03
N GLY A 106 -13.15 -11.49 -9.32
CA GLY A 106 -12.59 -11.79 -10.64
C GLY A 106 -12.09 -13.23 -10.84
N ARG A 107 -11.98 -14.07 -9.78
CA ARG A 107 -11.60 -15.49 -9.94
C ARG A 107 -12.86 -16.36 -10.02
N PRO A 108 -13.08 -17.12 -11.11
CA PRO A 108 -14.15 -18.10 -11.12
C PRO A 108 -13.90 -19.10 -9.99
N LYS A 109 -14.90 -19.28 -9.12
CA LYS A 109 -14.91 -20.34 -8.11
C LYS A 109 -14.64 -21.65 -8.84
N LYS A 110 -13.47 -22.25 -8.66
CA LYS A 110 -13.31 -23.68 -8.94
C LYS A 110 -14.24 -24.38 -7.96
N GLN A 111 -15.41 -24.79 -8.44
CA GLN A 111 -16.22 -25.80 -7.80
C GLN A 111 -15.30 -27.02 -7.63
N HIS A 112 -14.95 -27.34 -6.39
CA HIS A 112 -14.45 -28.67 -6.09
C HIS A 112 -15.66 -29.59 -6.26
N LEU A 113 -15.64 -30.32 -7.37
CA LEU A 113 -16.38 -31.57 -7.53
C LEU A 113 -15.72 -32.61 -6.63
N GLU A 114 -16.59 -33.35 -5.95
CA GLU A 114 -16.40 -34.56 -5.11
C GLU A 114 -15.88 -34.35 -3.68
#